data_AF-X1CWA7-F1
#
_entry.id   AF-X1CWA7-F1
#
_cell.length_a   1.000
_cell.length_b   1.000
_cell.length_c   1.000
_cell.angle_alpha   90.00
_cell.angle_beta   90.00
_cell.angle_gamma   90.00
#
_symmetry.space_group_name_H-M   'P 1'
#
loop_
_entity.id
_entity.type
_entity.pdbx_description
1 polymer ?
#
loop_
_entity_poly.entity_id
_entity_poly.type
_entity_poly.pdbx_seq_one_letter_code
_entity_poly.pdbx_strand_id
1 'polypeptide(L)'
;MLAKGKTPTQKLLYMVQKCIMSPEGLDVKALPLQDMMYLLFHIRKLSYGPKYEHVVQCPMCGESSTRSHNVPDDFESKDASEDLQRT
;
A
#
# COMPACT_ATOMS: atom_id res chain seq x y z
N MET A 1 -2.19 -24.27 20.71
CA MET A 1 -2.77 -22.92 20.61
C MET A 1 -1.62 -21.93 20.50
N LEU A 2 -1.31 -21.41 19.30
CA LEU A 2 -0.23 -20.44 19.11
C LEU A 2 -0.71 -19.07 19.58
N ALA A 3 0.05 -18.42 20.45
CA ALA A 3 -0.22 -17.06 20.91
C ALA A 3 -0.39 -16.13 19.69
N LYS A 4 -1.54 -15.46 19.58
CA LYS A 4 -1.85 -14.57 18.44
C LYS A 4 -0.99 -13.30 18.50
N GLY A 5 0.26 -13.41 18.04
CA GLY A 5 1.06 -12.25 17.67
C GLY A 5 0.35 -11.46 16.56
N LYS A 6 0.60 -10.16 16.48
CA LYS A 6 0.01 -9.32 15.42
C LYS A 6 0.44 -9.87 14.05
N THR A 7 -0.53 -10.16 13.19
CA THR A 7 -0.26 -10.62 11.82
C THR A 7 0.51 -9.54 11.04
N PRO A 8 1.25 -9.90 9.98
CA PRO A 8 1.94 -8.92 9.13
C PRO A 8 1.00 -7.80 8.67
N THR A 9 -0.22 -8.14 8.26
CA THR A 9 -1.27 -7.18 7.88
C THR A 9 -1.61 -6.21 9.01
N GLN A 10 -1.75 -6.69 10.26
CA GLN A 10 -2.04 -5.84 11.41
C GLN A 10 -0.89 -4.86 11.71
N LYS A 11 0.36 -5.25 11.46
CA LYS A 11 1.51 -4.35 11.59
C LYS A 11 1.51 -3.26 10.52
N LEU A 12 1.20 -3.62 9.27
CA LEU A 12 1.08 -2.65 8.17
C LEU A 12 -0.03 -1.62 8.45
N LEU A 13 -1.23 -2.08 8.82
CA LEU A 13 -2.35 -1.20 9.16
C LEU A 13 -2.01 -0.27 10.33
N TYR A 14 -1.32 -0.78 11.35
CA TYR A 14 -0.87 0.03 12.47
C TYR A 14 0.08 1.16 12.03
N MET A 15 1.03 0.87 11.12
CA MET A 15 1.93 1.90 10.60
C MET A 15 1.18 2.98 9.84
N VAL A 16 0.29 2.62 8.92
CA VAL A 16 -0.50 3.60 8.16
C VAL A 16 -1.34 4.46 9.10
N GLN A 17 -2.02 3.86 10.07
CA GLN A 17 -2.85 4.57 11.04
C GLN A 17 -2.06 5.62 11.84
N LYS A 18 -0.80 5.34 12.16
CA LYS A 18 0.07 6.26 12.91
C LYS A 18 0.63 7.40 12.08
N CYS A 19 0.56 7.30 10.76
CA CYS A 19 1.04 8.33 9.84
C CYS A 19 -0.07 9.28 9.36
N ILE A 20 -1.34 9.01 9.66
CA ILE A 20 -2.46 9.87 9.28
C ILE A 20 -2.62 10.99 10.30
N MET A 21 -2.46 12.23 9.82
CA MET A 21 -2.69 13.44 10.61
C MET A 21 -4.05 14.07 10.32
N SER A 22 -4.57 13.89 9.10
CA SER A 22 -5.85 14.42 8.65
C SER A 22 -6.45 13.51 7.56
N PRO A 23 -7.78 13.32 7.53
CA PRO A 23 -8.73 13.75 8.55
C PRO A 23 -8.54 12.97 9.86
N GLU A 24 -8.82 13.62 10.99
CA GLU A 24 -8.78 12.96 12.29
C GLU A 24 -9.81 11.82 12.34
N GLY A 25 -9.42 10.69 12.95
CA GLY A 25 -10.32 9.55 13.11
C GLY A 25 -10.55 8.71 11.85
N LEU A 26 -9.79 8.90 10.77
CA LEU A 26 -9.86 8.01 9.59
C LEU A 26 -9.61 6.56 10.00
N ASP A 27 -10.56 5.67 9.70
CA ASP A 27 -10.40 4.23 9.90
C ASP A 27 -9.69 3.61 8.69
N VAL A 28 -8.40 3.31 8.86
CA VAL A 28 -7.58 2.68 7.81
C VAL A 28 -8.12 1.32 7.39
N LYS A 29 -8.86 0.62 8.27
CA LYS A 29 -9.43 -0.70 7.95
C LYS A 29 -10.64 -0.60 7.01
N ALA A 30 -11.27 0.56 6.95
CA ALA A 30 -12.39 0.84 6.07
C ALA A 30 -11.96 1.32 4.68
N LEU A 31 -10.65 1.56 4.47
CA LEU A 31 -10.14 2.00 3.18
C LEU A 31 -10.26 0.88 2.14
N PRO A 32 -10.59 1.22 0.88
CA PRO A 32 -10.40 0.32 -0.25
C PRO A 32 -8.97 -0.22 -0.28
N LEU A 33 -8.81 -1.48 -0.70
CA LEU A 33 -7.51 -2.15 -0.73
C LEU A 33 -6.46 -1.32 -1.50
N GLN A 34 -6.87 -0.73 -2.63
CA GLN A 34 -5.97 0.07 -3.48
C GLN A 34 -5.48 1.34 -2.77
N ASP A 35 -6.34 2.03 -2.03
CA ASP A 35 -6.00 3.25 -1.29
C ASP A 35 -5.04 2.91 -0.13
N MET A 36 -5.31 1.81 0.59
CA MET A 36 -4.39 1.33 1.62
C MET A 36 -3.01 0.98 1.03
N MET A 37 -2.98 0.34 -0.15
CA MET A 37 -1.72 0.03 -0.84
C MET A 37 -0.99 1.30 -1.28
N TYR A 38 -1.70 2.29 -1.82
CA TYR A 38 -1.17 3.59 -2.19
C TYR A 38 -0.44 4.28 -1.02
N LEU A 39 -1.09 4.35 0.14
CA LEU A 39 -0.51 4.94 1.36
C LEU A 39 0.73 4.16 1.82
N LEU A 40 0.70 2.83 1.77
CA LEU A 40 1.84 1.99 2.13
C LEU A 40 3.05 2.22 1.21
N PHE A 41 2.83 2.37 -0.09
CA PHE A 41 3.92 2.67 -1.03
C PHE A 41 4.51 4.06 -0.79
N HIS A 42 3.68 5.06 -0.49
CA HIS A 42 4.15 6.39 -0.11
C HIS A 42 5.04 6.37 1.13
N ILE A 43 4.66 5.61 2.16
CA ILE A 43 5.49 5.42 3.35
C ILE A 43 6.81 4.72 2.99
N ARG A 44 6.77 3.65 2.18
CA ARG A 44 7.97 2.89 1.78
C ARG A 44 8.93 3.71 0.92
N LYS A 45 8.43 4.62 0.07
CA LYS A 45 9.25 5.54 -0.73
C LYS A 45 10.21 6.36 0.12
N LEU A 46 9.81 6.72 1.34
CA LEU A 46 10.67 7.45 2.28
C LEU A 46 11.86 6.61 2.76
N SER A 47 11.74 5.28 2.81
CA SER A 47 12.79 4.38 3.27
C SER A 47 13.68 3.83 2.16
N TYR A 48 13.09 3.49 1.00
CA TYR A 48 13.77 2.78 -0.08
C TYR A 48 14.00 3.64 -1.34
N GLY A 49 13.52 4.88 -1.35
CA GLY A 49 13.58 5.76 -2.51
C GLY A 49 12.42 5.53 -3.50
N PRO A 50 12.45 6.20 -4.66
CA PRO A 50 11.35 6.16 -5.64
C PRO A 50 11.21 4.81 -6.34
N LYS A 51 12.27 4.00 -6.38
CA LYS A 51 12.28 2.66 -6.97
C LYS A 51 12.30 1.60 -5.88
N TYR A 52 11.24 0.81 -5.81
CA TYR A 52 11.10 -0.27 -4.84
C TYR A 52 11.08 -1.63 -5.55
N GLU A 53 12.14 -2.40 -5.35
CA GLU A 53 12.24 -3.77 -5.86
C GLU A 53 12.02 -4.78 -4.74
N HIS A 54 11.14 -5.75 -4.98
CA HIS A 54 10.91 -6.85 -4.04
C HIS A 54 10.70 -8.17 -4.77
N VAL A 55 11.10 -9.26 -4.13
CA VAL A 55 10.93 -10.61 -4.63
C VAL A 55 9.70 -11.22 -3.98
N VAL A 56 8.75 -11.66 -4.79
CA VAL A 56 7.61 -12.45 -4.34
C VAL A 56 7.92 -13.91 -4.63
N GLN A 57 7.96 -14.72 -3.58
CA GLN A 57 8.16 -16.16 -3.71
C GLN A 57 6.83 -16.89 -3.49
N CYS A 58 6.47 -17.77 -4.41
CA CYS A 58 5.34 -18.67 -4.25
C CYS A 58 5.63 -19.65 -3.10
N PRO A 59 4.81 -19.69 -2.04
CA PRO A 59 5.06 -20.57 -0.90
C PRO A 59 4.82 -22.06 -1.22
N MET A 60 4.16 -22.37 -2.34
CA MET A 60 3.82 -23.75 -2.72
C MET A 60 4.85 -24.41 -3.63
N CYS A 61 5.35 -23.69 -4.65
CA CYS A 61 6.31 -24.23 -5.62
C CYS A 61 7.71 -23.62 -5.54
N GLY A 62 7.89 -22.55 -4.75
CA GLY A 62 9.19 -21.89 -4.58
C GLY A 62 9.58 -20.93 -5.72
N GLU A 63 8.80 -20.86 -6.80
CA GLU A 63 8.99 -19.92 -7.91
C GLU A 63 9.03 -18.48 -7.39
N SER A 64 10.03 -17.71 -7.82
CA SER A 64 10.20 -16.32 -7.42
C SER A 64 10.00 -15.38 -8.60
N SER A 65 9.21 -14.32 -8.40
CA SER A 65 9.07 -13.22 -9.34
C SER A 65 9.57 -11.92 -8.71
N THR A 66 10.50 -11.24 -9.37
CA THR A 66 10.91 -9.88 -8.98
C THR A 66 9.87 -8.89 -9.48
N ARG A 67 9.41 -8.01 -8.60
CA ARG A 67 8.54 -6.87 -8.92
C ARG A 67 9.28 -5.59 -8.62
N SER A 68 9.36 -4.72 -9.61
CA SER A 68 9.90 -3.37 -9.49
C SER A 68 8.75 -2.38 -9.57
N HIS A 69 8.74 -1.42 -8.65
CA HIS A 69 7.75 -0.36 -8.59
C HIS A 69 8.42 1.00 -8.64
N ASN A 70 7.92 1.88 -9.51
CA ASN A 70 8.27 3.29 -9.53
C ASN A 70 7.13 4.05 -8.83
N VAL A 71 7.30 4.34 -7.55
CA VAL A 71 6.20 4.83 -6.69
C VAL A 71 5.53 6.14 -7.19
N PRO A 72 6.27 7.15 -7.70
CA PRO A 72 5.66 8.31 -8.36
C PRO A 72 4.78 7.94 -9.58
N ASP A 73 5.29 7.10 -10.49
CA ASP A 73 4.66 6.90 -11.80
C ASP A 73 3.58 5.80 -11.79
N ASP A 74 3.76 4.76 -10.97
CA ASP A 74 2.84 3.61 -10.91
C ASP A 74 1.52 3.93 -10.20
N PHE A 75 1.48 5.04 -9.45
CA PHE A 75 0.39 5.41 -8.57
C PHE A 75 -0.11 6.84 -8.81
N GLU A 76 0.38 7.54 -9.83
CA GLU A 76 -0.18 8.82 -10.25
C GLU A 76 -1.64 8.61 -10.65
N SER A 77 -2.57 9.02 -9.78
CA SER A 77 -3.97 9.16 -10.15
C SER A 77 -4.05 10.33 -11.11
N LYS A 78 -4.35 10.05 -12.39
CA LYS A 78 -4.87 11.09 -13.26
C LYS A 78 -6.23 11.46 -12.73
N ASP A 79 -6.43 12.74 -12.41
CA ASP A 79 -7.78 13.25 -12.16
C ASP A 79 -8.65 12.81 -13.33
N ALA A 80 -9.80 12.21 -13.04
CA ALA A 80 -10.77 11.91 -14.09
C ALA A 80 -11.03 13.23 -14.83
N SER A 81 -10.81 13.26 -16.15
CA SER A 81 -11.08 14.47 -16.91
C SER A 81 -12.52 14.90 -16.66
N GLU A 82 -12.75 16.20 -16.58
CA GLU A 82 -14.08 16.77 -16.32
C GLU A 82 -15.14 16.27 -17.33
N ASP A 83 -14.71 15.72 -18.46
CA ASP A 83 -15.54 15.09 -19.49
C ASP A 83 -16.32 13.86 -19.01
N LEU A 84 -15.85 13.15 -17.97
CA LEU A 84 -16.54 12.00 -17.38
C LEU A 84 -17.61 12.38 -16.34
N GLN A 85 -17.73 13.67 -15.99
CA GLN A 85 -18.74 14.16 -15.04
C GLN A 85 -20.05 14.61 -15.69
N ARG A 86 -20.18 14.44 -17.03
CA ARG A 86 -21.39 14.75 -17.80
C ARG A 86 -21.90 13.52 -18.57
N THR A 87 -22.34 12.49 -17.86
CA THR A 87 -23.24 11.45 -18.41
C THR A 87 -24.35 11.17 -17.42
#